data_AF-A0A2W7AXW2-F1
#
_entry.id   AF-A0A2W7AXW2-F1
#
_cell.length_a   1.000
_cell.length_b   1.000
_cell.length_c   1.000
_cell.angle_alpha   90.00
_cell.angle_beta   90.00
_cell.angle_gamma   90.00
#
_symmetry.space_group_name_H-M   'P 1'
#
loop_
_entity.id
_entity.type
_entity.pdbx_description
1 polymer ?
#
loop_
_entity_poly.entity_id
_entity_poly.type
_entity_poly.pdbx_seq_one_letter_code
_entity_poly.pdbx_strand_id
1 'polypeptide(L)'
;MRPIFRGNQPLDLSGKPKGFKDYHNARGDLIDRIGEYCSYCETRLGSSLDIEHILPQALFPDEEQNWENFCLACTNCNSIKKWAMEKRWNDSWSHLHQVSAKIAARSEFFWIDRDNTFSCLEYTKGGFIQVNTSLSTEEKQIAQSTIKMVGLDRTPNPDPQVKDRRWNNRRQAWDKAERSLENLSKCNTDESREAMRDQIISHAVDKGFWSVWMTVFKDDPDMLQRFIDAFAGTCLDCFDISGNPIPRQKGRL
;
A
#
# COMPACT_ATOMS: atom_id res chain seq x y z
N MET A 1 4.43 -2.89 1.39
CA MET A 1 3.30 -2.18 0.75
C MET A 1 3.75 -0.76 0.50
N ARG A 2 3.28 -0.10 -0.57
CA ARG A 2 3.59 1.32 -0.80
C ARG A 2 3.15 2.18 0.40
N PRO A 3 4.06 2.92 1.07
CA PRO A 3 3.65 3.87 2.09
C PRO A 3 2.96 5.06 1.43
N ILE A 4 1.82 5.49 1.99
CA ILE A 4 0.98 6.53 1.40
C ILE A 4 1.01 7.84 2.18
N PHE A 5 0.87 8.94 1.45
CA PHE A 5 0.62 10.27 1.95
C PHE A 5 -0.57 10.88 1.20
N ARG A 6 -1.72 10.96 1.88
CA ARG A 6 -2.96 11.54 1.34
C ARG A 6 -3.09 13.06 1.57
N GLY A 7 -2.16 13.65 2.32
CA GLY A 7 -2.21 15.06 2.72
C GLY A 7 -3.29 15.36 3.77
N ASN A 8 -3.39 16.64 4.14
CA ASN A 8 -4.40 17.15 5.07
C ASN A 8 -5.82 16.99 4.51
N GLN A 9 -6.80 17.02 5.41
CA GLN A 9 -8.21 17.05 5.06
C GLN A 9 -8.51 18.10 3.98
N PRO A 10 -9.18 17.73 2.87
CA PRO A 10 -9.47 18.66 1.79
C PRO A 10 -10.42 19.76 2.26
N LEU A 11 -10.39 20.91 1.58
CA LEU A 11 -11.27 22.03 1.84
C LEU A 11 -12.48 21.99 0.90
N ASP A 12 -13.63 22.47 1.37
CA ASP A 12 -14.81 22.71 0.56
C ASP A 12 -14.67 24.00 -0.29
N LEU A 13 -15.69 24.28 -1.11
CA LEU A 13 -15.71 25.48 -1.98
C LEU A 13 -15.65 26.81 -1.20
N SER A 14 -15.91 26.80 0.11
CA SER A 14 -15.81 27.97 0.99
C SER A 14 -14.46 28.08 1.70
N GLY A 15 -13.53 27.15 1.44
CA GLY A 15 -12.21 27.12 2.06
C GLY A 15 -12.19 26.52 3.47
N LYS A 16 -13.26 25.82 3.89
CA LYS A 16 -13.34 25.15 5.21
C LYS A 16 -13.03 23.66 5.09
N PRO A 17 -12.53 22.99 6.14
CA PRO A 17 -12.34 21.54 6.11
C PRO A 17 -13.63 20.81 5.73
N LYS A 18 -13.57 20.00 4.68
CA LYS A 18 -14.71 19.27 4.14
C LYS A 18 -15.17 18.21 5.14
N GLY A 19 -16.42 18.30 5.58
CA GLY A 19 -17.02 17.29 6.44
C GLY A 19 -17.41 16.03 5.67
N PHE A 20 -17.16 14.86 6.25
CA PHE A 20 -17.45 13.55 5.64
C PHE A 20 -18.60 12.84 6.37
N LYS A 21 -19.76 13.51 6.49
CA LYS A 21 -20.97 12.92 7.11
C LYS A 21 -21.40 11.63 6.42
N ASP A 22 -21.33 11.64 5.09
CA ASP A 22 -21.30 10.43 4.27
C ASP A 22 -19.87 10.26 3.77
N TYR A 23 -19.18 9.26 4.30
CA TYR A 23 -17.76 9.03 4.05
C TYR A 23 -17.47 8.73 2.58
N HIS A 24 -18.44 8.20 1.81
CA HIS A 24 -18.28 7.92 0.37
C HIS A 24 -17.86 9.17 -0.44
N ASN A 25 -18.19 10.36 0.07
CA ASN A 25 -17.77 11.63 -0.54
C ASN A 25 -16.27 11.92 -0.47
N ALA A 26 -15.49 11.15 0.31
CA ALA A 26 -14.03 11.22 0.34
C ALA A 26 -13.37 10.45 -0.82
N ARG A 27 -14.11 9.62 -1.57
CA ARG A 27 -13.52 8.73 -2.60
C ARG A 27 -12.80 9.51 -3.69
N GLY A 28 -13.43 10.56 -4.21
CA GLY A 28 -12.84 11.42 -5.25
C GLY A 28 -11.57 12.09 -4.75
N ASP A 29 -11.62 12.72 -3.57
CA ASP A 29 -10.47 13.37 -2.95
C ASP A 29 -9.31 12.38 -2.73
N LEU A 30 -9.60 11.15 -2.31
CA LEU A 30 -8.57 10.12 -2.13
C LEU A 30 -7.96 9.71 -3.48
N ILE A 31 -8.77 9.51 -4.52
CA ILE A 31 -8.25 9.16 -5.86
C ILE A 31 -7.32 10.25 -6.38
N ASP A 32 -7.69 11.51 -6.22
CA ASP A 32 -6.86 12.64 -6.64
C ASP A 32 -5.54 12.70 -5.87
N ARG A 33 -5.53 12.28 -4.60
CA ARG A 33 -4.36 12.35 -3.72
C ARG A 33 -3.42 11.15 -3.83
N ILE A 34 -3.97 9.94 -3.87
CA ILE A 34 -3.20 8.69 -3.76
C ILE A 34 -3.34 7.78 -4.98
N GLY A 35 -4.05 8.22 -6.02
CA GLY A 35 -4.29 7.49 -7.26
C GLY A 35 -5.29 6.36 -7.12
N GLU A 36 -5.62 5.73 -8.24
CA GLU A 36 -6.55 4.61 -8.33
C GLU A 36 -5.89 3.27 -7.95
N TYR A 37 -5.20 3.22 -6.81
CA TYR A 37 -4.54 2.03 -6.30
C TYR A 37 -5.16 1.54 -5.01
N CYS A 38 -5.29 0.22 -4.87
CA CYS A 38 -5.52 -0.36 -3.55
C CYS A 38 -4.30 -0.09 -2.67
N SER A 39 -4.50 0.57 -1.53
CA SER A 39 -3.40 1.00 -0.67
C SER A 39 -2.65 -0.17 -0.01
N TYR A 40 -3.22 -1.38 -0.02
CA TYR A 40 -2.59 -2.58 0.55
C TYR A 40 -1.94 -3.48 -0.50
N CYS A 41 -2.69 -3.92 -1.53
CA CYS A 41 -2.14 -4.82 -2.55
C CYS A 41 -1.62 -4.11 -3.80
N GLU A 42 -1.76 -2.79 -3.86
CA GLU A 42 -1.21 -1.90 -4.89
C GLU A 42 -1.74 -2.16 -6.31
N THR A 43 -2.68 -3.08 -6.48
CA THR A 43 -3.37 -3.26 -7.76
C THR A 43 -4.08 -1.96 -8.12
N ARG A 44 -3.89 -1.52 -9.36
CA ARG A 44 -4.68 -0.42 -9.91
C ARG A 44 -6.09 -0.91 -10.24
N LEU A 45 -7.11 -0.15 -9.86
CA LEU A 45 -8.52 -0.45 -10.11
C LEU A 45 -9.27 0.88 -10.27
N GLY A 46 -9.82 1.17 -11.45
CA GLY A 46 -10.52 2.44 -11.66
C GLY A 46 -11.82 2.55 -10.85
N SER A 47 -12.85 1.80 -11.24
CA SER A 47 -14.18 1.90 -10.62
C SER A 47 -14.36 1.03 -9.37
N SER A 48 -13.55 -0.01 -9.18
CA SER A 48 -13.76 -1.04 -8.13
C SER A 48 -13.00 -0.79 -6.82
N LEU A 49 -12.40 0.40 -6.64
CA LEU A 49 -11.89 0.82 -5.34
C LEU A 49 -13.01 1.39 -4.49
N ASP A 50 -12.97 1.01 -3.22
CA ASP A 50 -13.85 1.53 -2.19
C ASP A 50 -13.01 2.27 -1.13
N ILE A 51 -13.70 3.07 -0.32
CA ILE A 51 -13.11 3.70 0.85
C ILE A 51 -12.92 2.62 1.92
N GLU A 52 -11.73 2.61 2.48
CA GLU A 52 -11.40 1.79 3.63
C GLU A 52 -11.16 2.68 4.84
N HIS A 53 -11.77 2.31 5.96
CA HIS A 53 -11.41 2.83 7.27
C HIS A 53 -10.23 2.05 7.84
N ILE A 54 -9.10 2.71 8.09
CA ILE A 54 -7.90 2.11 8.68
C ILE A 54 -8.26 1.43 10.01
N LEU A 55 -8.92 2.17 10.89
CA LEU A 55 -9.64 1.66 12.05
C LEU A 55 -11.12 1.42 11.67
N PRO A 56 -11.62 0.18 11.69
CA PRO A 56 -12.97 -0.13 11.19
C PRO A 56 -14.07 0.66 11.91
N GLN A 57 -14.96 1.31 11.15
CA GLN A 57 -16.06 2.12 11.69
C GLN A 57 -16.99 1.34 12.64
N ALA A 58 -17.22 0.05 12.37
CA ALA A 58 -18.08 -0.78 13.21
C ALA A 58 -17.50 -1.01 14.63
N LEU A 59 -16.18 -0.90 14.78
CA LEU A 59 -15.46 -1.07 16.05
C LEU A 59 -15.09 0.28 16.68
N PHE A 60 -14.88 1.30 15.84
CA PHE A 60 -14.48 2.65 16.23
C PHE A 60 -15.37 3.69 15.55
N PRO A 61 -16.64 3.86 15.96
CA PRO A 61 -17.59 4.73 15.28
C PRO A 61 -17.18 6.21 15.28
N ASP A 62 -16.40 6.64 16.26
CA ASP A 62 -15.88 8.00 16.35
C ASP A 62 -14.78 8.31 15.30
N GLU A 63 -14.30 7.30 14.57
CA GLU A 63 -13.37 7.45 13.44
C GLU A 63 -14.07 7.39 12.07
N GLU A 64 -15.40 7.23 12.03
CA GLU A 64 -16.17 7.02 10.79
C GLU A 64 -16.02 8.16 9.79
N GLN A 65 -15.93 9.40 10.28
CA GLN A 65 -15.87 10.61 9.45
C GLN A 65 -14.46 11.22 9.38
N ASN A 66 -13.47 10.55 10.00
CA ASN A 66 -12.13 11.07 10.12
C ASN A 66 -11.32 10.86 8.83
N TRP A 67 -10.93 11.94 8.17
CA TRP A 67 -10.07 11.90 6.98
C TRP A 67 -8.77 11.11 7.20
N GLU A 68 -8.17 11.25 8.39
CA GLU A 68 -6.94 10.53 8.74
C GLU A 68 -7.15 9.02 8.93
N ASN A 69 -8.40 8.59 8.96
CA ASN A 69 -8.77 7.18 9.02
C ASN A 69 -9.13 6.60 7.65
N PHE A 70 -9.07 7.38 6.56
CA PHE A 70 -9.44 6.89 5.22
C PHE A 70 -8.24 6.50 4.36
N CYS A 71 -8.43 5.46 3.55
CA CYS A 71 -7.62 5.14 2.38
C CYS A 71 -8.48 4.44 1.31
N LEU A 72 -7.86 4.01 0.21
CA LEU A 72 -8.55 3.22 -0.83
C LEU A 72 -8.17 1.75 -0.74
N ALA A 73 -9.13 0.85 -0.86
CA ALA A 73 -8.87 -0.58 -0.90
C ALA A 73 -9.71 -1.31 -1.95
N CYS A 74 -9.18 -2.42 -2.45
CA CYS A 74 -9.94 -3.36 -3.27
C CYS A 74 -10.83 -4.25 -2.39
N THR A 75 -11.90 -4.79 -2.97
CA THR A 75 -12.85 -5.67 -2.27
C THR A 75 -12.18 -6.82 -1.51
N ASN A 76 -11.15 -7.44 -2.09
CA ASN A 76 -10.43 -8.55 -1.44
C ASN A 76 -9.68 -8.07 -0.19
N CYS A 77 -8.93 -6.97 -0.27
CA CYS A 77 -8.20 -6.45 0.88
C CYS A 77 -9.15 -5.97 1.98
N ASN A 78 -10.20 -5.23 1.62
CA ASN A 78 -11.22 -4.74 2.56
C ASN A 78 -11.91 -5.92 3.28
N SER A 79 -12.41 -6.91 2.52
CA SER A 79 -13.11 -8.08 3.09
C SER A 79 -12.24 -8.90 4.05
N ILE A 80 -10.95 -9.11 3.69
CA ILE A 80 -10.02 -9.87 4.54
C ILE A 80 -9.69 -9.08 5.80
N LYS A 81 -9.42 -7.78 5.67
CA LYS A 81 -9.14 -6.88 6.80
C LYS A 81 -10.31 -6.82 7.76
N LYS A 82 -11.53 -6.68 7.27
CA LYS A 82 -12.74 -6.69 8.10
C LYS A 82 -12.77 -7.92 9.00
N TRP A 83 -12.65 -9.11 8.43
CA TRP A 83 -12.66 -10.36 9.20
C TRP A 83 -11.49 -10.44 10.19
N ALA A 84 -10.28 -10.05 9.77
CA ALA A 84 -9.11 -10.07 10.64
C ALA A 84 -9.27 -9.13 11.84
N MET A 85 -9.80 -7.93 11.63
CA MET A 85 -10.03 -6.93 12.68
C MET A 85 -11.17 -7.35 13.62
N GLU A 86 -12.27 -7.88 13.11
CA GLU A 86 -13.38 -8.41 13.93
C GLU A 86 -12.91 -9.57 14.82
N LYS A 87 -12.10 -10.48 14.25
CA LYS A 87 -11.49 -11.56 15.02
C LYS A 87 -10.60 -11.01 16.11
N ARG A 88 -9.68 -10.08 15.78
CA ARG A 88 -8.76 -9.51 16.76
C ARG A 88 -9.48 -8.75 17.87
N TRP A 89 -10.55 -8.05 17.52
CA TRP A 89 -11.44 -7.42 18.48
C TRP A 89 -12.02 -8.42 19.47
N ASN A 90 -12.67 -9.47 18.98
CA ASN A 90 -13.29 -10.49 19.83
C ASN A 90 -12.26 -11.20 20.71
N ASP A 91 -11.10 -11.53 20.15
CA ASP A 91 -10.04 -12.28 20.85
C ASP A 91 -9.31 -11.45 21.90
N SER A 92 -9.15 -10.13 21.72
CA SER A 92 -8.20 -9.35 22.53
C SER A 92 -8.55 -7.91 22.84
N TRP A 93 -9.46 -7.25 22.11
CA TRP A 93 -9.73 -5.81 22.34
C TRP A 93 -11.11 -5.51 22.92
N SER A 94 -12.05 -6.46 22.84
CA SER A 94 -13.45 -6.29 23.26
C SER A 94 -13.65 -5.92 24.73
N HIS A 95 -12.70 -6.29 25.59
CA HIS A 95 -12.71 -5.97 27.02
C HIS A 95 -11.92 -4.69 27.36
N LEU A 96 -11.24 -4.09 26.39
CA LEU A 96 -10.45 -2.87 26.60
C LEU A 96 -11.34 -1.64 26.56
N HIS A 97 -10.94 -0.60 27.28
CA HIS A 97 -11.48 0.74 27.05
C HIS A 97 -11.20 1.17 25.60
N GLN A 98 -12.13 1.91 24.98
CA GLN A 98 -12.07 2.26 23.55
C GLN A 98 -10.73 2.92 23.15
N VAL A 99 -10.21 3.82 23.97
CA VAL A 99 -8.89 4.46 23.74
C VAL A 99 -7.76 3.42 23.72
N SER A 100 -7.76 2.48 24.66
CA SER A 100 -6.77 1.40 24.73
C SER A 100 -6.90 0.44 23.54
N ALA A 101 -8.13 0.13 23.11
CA ALA A 101 -8.36 -0.68 21.93
C ALA A 101 -7.84 0.00 20.65
N LYS A 102 -7.99 1.32 20.51
CA LYS A 102 -7.40 2.09 19.39
C LYS A 102 -5.88 2.06 19.40
N ILE A 103 -5.27 2.22 20.58
CA ILE A 103 -3.81 2.13 20.75
C ILE A 103 -3.34 0.73 20.30
N ALA A 104 -4.00 -0.33 20.78
CA ALA A 104 -3.69 -1.70 20.40
C ALA A 104 -3.81 -1.92 18.88
N ALA A 105 -4.92 -1.47 18.27
CA ALA A 105 -5.13 -1.56 16.84
C ALA A 105 -4.06 -0.82 16.02
N ARG A 106 -3.57 0.33 16.51
CA ARG A 106 -2.49 1.08 15.85
C ARG A 106 -1.08 0.53 16.13
N SER A 107 -0.87 -0.26 17.19
CA SER A 107 0.45 -0.78 17.56
C SER A 107 0.73 -2.22 17.10
N GLU A 108 -0.32 -3.03 16.89
CA GLU A 108 -0.15 -4.45 16.54
C GLU A 108 0.10 -4.70 15.04
N PHE A 109 -0.01 -3.66 14.22
CA PHE A 109 0.24 -3.71 12.77
C PHE A 109 1.12 -2.52 12.37
N PHE A 110 1.81 -2.66 11.24
CA PHE A 110 2.37 -1.54 10.50
C PHE A 110 1.31 -1.00 9.54
N TRP A 111 1.18 0.32 9.52
CA TRP A 111 0.13 0.99 8.78
C TRP A 111 0.70 1.87 7.67
N ILE A 112 0.14 1.73 6.48
CA ILE A 112 0.53 2.45 5.26
C ILE A 112 0.49 3.98 5.41
N ASP A 113 -0.27 4.53 6.36
CA ASP A 113 -0.40 5.96 6.63
C ASP A 113 0.53 6.47 7.75
N ARG A 114 1.25 5.58 8.44
CA ARG A 114 2.11 5.92 9.58
C ARG A 114 3.53 5.39 9.50
N ASP A 115 3.73 4.29 8.78
CA ASP A 115 5.01 3.58 8.70
C ASP A 115 5.45 3.46 7.23
N ASN A 116 6.75 3.31 7.00
CA ASN A 116 7.25 2.84 5.72
C ASN A 116 6.97 1.33 5.58
N THR A 117 5.74 0.98 5.25
CA THR A 117 5.31 -0.42 5.10
C THR A 117 6.01 -1.16 3.94
N PHE A 118 6.80 -0.48 3.11
CA PHE A 118 7.64 -1.16 2.13
C PHE A 118 8.78 -1.89 2.84
N SER A 119 9.38 -1.26 3.86
CA SER A 119 10.46 -1.82 4.67
C SER A 119 10.07 -3.07 5.45
N CYS A 120 8.79 -3.28 5.75
CA CYS A 120 8.38 -4.44 6.54
C CYS A 120 8.27 -5.75 5.75
N LEU A 121 8.27 -5.69 4.41
CA LEU A 121 8.02 -6.82 3.53
C LEU A 121 9.18 -7.03 2.55
N GLU A 122 9.50 -8.30 2.30
CA GLU A 122 10.32 -8.70 1.16
C GLU A 122 9.42 -9.17 0.03
N TYR A 123 9.68 -8.65 -1.17
CA TYR A 123 9.02 -9.08 -2.40
C TYR A 123 10.00 -9.93 -3.20
N THR A 124 9.58 -11.10 -3.64
CA THR A 124 10.48 -12.05 -4.30
C THR A 124 9.93 -12.54 -5.63
N LYS A 125 10.82 -13.17 -6.41
CA LYS A 125 10.54 -13.64 -7.77
C LYS A 125 9.26 -14.45 -7.84
N GLY A 126 8.41 -14.11 -8.80
CA GLY A 126 7.09 -14.74 -8.95
C GLY A 126 5.99 -14.04 -8.15
N GLY A 127 6.25 -12.87 -7.57
CA GLY A 127 5.24 -12.08 -6.87
C GLY A 127 4.89 -12.62 -5.48
N PHE A 128 5.81 -13.33 -4.84
CA PHE A 128 5.65 -13.75 -3.45
C PHE A 128 6.02 -12.61 -2.50
N ILE A 129 5.47 -12.71 -1.28
CA ILE A 129 5.76 -11.79 -0.19
C ILE A 129 6.09 -12.59 1.05
N GLN A 130 7.09 -12.12 1.76
CA GLN A 130 7.43 -12.59 3.09
C GLN A 130 7.77 -11.40 4.00
N VAL A 131 7.91 -11.68 5.30
CA VAL A 131 8.41 -10.69 6.26
C VAL A 131 9.86 -10.35 5.91
N ASN A 132 10.22 -9.07 6.02
CA ASN A 132 11.61 -8.66 5.85
C ASN A 132 12.49 -9.29 6.94
N THR A 133 13.50 -10.05 6.50
CA THR A 133 14.39 -10.84 7.35
C THR A 133 15.35 -9.99 8.17
N SER A 134 15.60 -8.74 7.76
CA SER A 134 16.45 -7.78 8.47
C SER A 134 15.78 -7.13 9.68
N LEU A 135 14.46 -7.29 9.85
CA LEU A 135 13.72 -6.75 11.00
C LEU A 135 14.11 -7.43 12.33
N SER A 136 13.93 -6.71 13.44
CA SER A 136 14.01 -7.28 14.80
C SER A 136 12.92 -8.35 15.02
N THR A 137 13.06 -9.14 16.09
CA THR A 137 12.10 -10.20 16.42
C THR A 137 10.69 -9.64 16.62
N GLU A 138 10.57 -8.52 17.32
CA GLU A 138 9.31 -7.84 17.61
C GLU A 138 8.69 -7.27 16.33
N GLU A 139 9.49 -6.60 15.49
CA GLU A 139 9.02 -6.07 14.21
C GLU A 139 8.60 -7.18 13.24
N LYS A 140 9.27 -8.34 13.24
CA LYS A 140 8.88 -9.51 12.45
C LYS A 140 7.48 -10.01 12.80
N GLN A 141 7.13 -10.04 14.09
CA GLN A 141 5.80 -10.44 14.54
C GLN A 141 4.71 -9.47 14.04
N ILE A 142 5.02 -8.17 14.05
CA ILE A 142 4.11 -7.10 13.64
C ILE A 142 3.97 -7.07 12.12
N ALA A 143 5.07 -7.25 11.38
CA ALA A 143 5.06 -7.44 9.94
C ALA A 143 4.24 -8.67 9.54
N GLN A 144 4.40 -9.79 10.25
CA GLN A 144 3.61 -10.99 10.00
C GLN A 144 2.12 -10.74 10.25
N SER A 145 1.77 -10.05 11.34
CA SER A 145 0.40 -9.64 11.64
C SER A 145 -0.16 -8.72 10.56
N THR A 146 0.65 -7.80 10.04
CA THR A 146 0.31 -6.89 8.94
C THR A 146 0.01 -7.65 7.64
N ILE A 147 0.84 -8.63 7.30
CA ILE A 147 0.59 -9.52 6.14
C ILE A 147 -0.74 -10.25 6.30
N LYS A 148 -0.98 -10.84 7.49
CA LYS A 148 -2.19 -11.63 7.76
C LYS A 148 -3.45 -10.77 7.80
N MET A 149 -3.36 -9.52 8.28
CA MET A 149 -4.47 -8.57 8.32
C MET A 149 -5.15 -8.43 6.97
N VAL A 150 -4.39 -8.33 5.88
CA VAL A 150 -4.94 -8.19 4.52
C VAL A 150 -4.75 -9.45 3.67
N GLY A 151 -4.21 -10.53 4.26
CA GLY A 151 -3.90 -11.80 3.60
C GLY A 151 -3.05 -11.61 2.35
N LEU A 152 -1.97 -10.82 2.45
CA LEU A 152 -1.16 -10.41 1.29
C LEU A 152 -0.29 -11.53 0.72
N ASP A 153 0.00 -12.54 1.55
CA ASP A 153 0.79 -13.73 1.28
C ASP A 153 -0.02 -14.92 0.74
N ARG A 154 -1.33 -14.73 0.50
CA ARG A 154 -2.17 -15.78 -0.11
C ARG A 154 -1.63 -16.15 -1.49
N THR A 155 -1.26 -17.41 -1.64
CA THR A 155 -0.83 -18.03 -2.90
C THR A 155 -2.03 -18.58 -3.67
N PRO A 156 -1.88 -18.84 -4.98
CA PRO A 156 -2.95 -19.41 -5.79
C PRO A 156 -3.35 -20.76 -5.21
N ASN A 157 -4.64 -20.90 -4.94
CA ASN A 157 -5.26 -22.19 -4.71
C ASN A 157 -5.51 -22.82 -6.10
N PRO A 158 -5.19 -24.11 -6.32
CA PRO A 158 -5.43 -24.81 -7.59
C PRO A 158 -6.91 -24.85 -8.01
N ASP A 159 -7.84 -24.44 -7.14
CA ASP A 159 -9.25 -24.28 -7.46
C ASP A 159 -9.47 -23.17 -8.54
N PRO A 160 -9.97 -23.53 -9.74
CA PRO A 160 -10.23 -22.57 -10.82
C PRO A 160 -11.35 -21.57 -10.50
N GLN A 161 -12.13 -21.76 -9.43
CA GLN A 161 -13.17 -20.83 -8.98
C GLN A 161 -12.63 -19.70 -8.07
N VAL A 162 -11.32 -19.70 -7.77
CA VAL A 162 -10.72 -18.73 -6.85
C VAL A 162 -10.84 -17.30 -7.40
N LYS A 163 -11.62 -16.49 -6.68
CA LYS A 163 -11.87 -15.08 -6.99
C LYS A 163 -10.68 -14.18 -6.64
N ASP A 164 -9.81 -14.59 -5.71
CA ASP A 164 -8.65 -13.80 -5.30
C ASP A 164 -7.49 -13.95 -6.29
N ARG A 165 -7.40 -13.00 -7.23
CA ARG A 165 -6.35 -12.96 -8.26
C ARG A 165 -5.15 -12.10 -7.86
N ARG A 166 -5.08 -11.59 -6.62
CA ARG A 166 -4.05 -10.61 -6.21
C ARG A 166 -2.63 -11.13 -6.42
N TRP A 167 -2.35 -12.37 -6.04
CA TRP A 167 -1.04 -12.99 -6.28
C TRP A 167 -0.70 -13.07 -7.77
N ASN A 168 -1.61 -13.60 -8.60
CA ASN A 168 -1.31 -13.77 -10.03
C ASN A 168 -1.12 -12.41 -10.72
N ASN A 169 -1.88 -11.39 -10.31
CA ASN A 169 -1.70 -10.03 -10.82
C ASN A 169 -0.33 -9.45 -10.40
N ARG A 170 0.11 -9.70 -9.16
CA ARG A 170 1.44 -9.32 -8.68
C ARG A 170 2.55 -10.07 -9.41
N ARG A 171 2.41 -11.37 -9.61
CA ARG A 171 3.34 -12.19 -10.42
C ARG A 171 3.48 -11.62 -11.84
N GLN A 172 2.37 -11.31 -12.50
CA GLN A 172 2.42 -10.69 -13.82
C GLN A 172 3.10 -9.32 -13.81
N ALA A 173 2.93 -8.53 -12.74
CA ALA A 173 3.67 -7.28 -12.58
C ALA A 173 5.18 -7.54 -12.44
N TRP A 174 5.57 -8.58 -11.69
CA TRP A 174 6.97 -9.01 -11.58
C TRP A 174 7.56 -9.40 -12.93
N ASP A 175 6.89 -10.28 -13.68
CA ASP A 175 7.34 -10.71 -15.00
C ASP A 175 7.45 -9.54 -16.00
N LYS A 176 6.61 -8.50 -15.83
CA LYS A 176 6.68 -7.27 -16.63
C LYS A 176 7.85 -6.38 -16.20
N ALA A 177 8.09 -6.25 -14.90
CA ALA A 177 9.19 -5.46 -14.36
C ALA A 177 10.56 -6.07 -14.75
N GLU A 178 10.74 -7.39 -14.63
CA GLU A 178 12.00 -8.05 -15.04
C GLU A 178 12.28 -7.85 -16.54
N ARG A 179 11.27 -8.05 -17.40
CA ARG A 179 11.42 -7.80 -18.85
C ARG A 179 11.71 -6.33 -19.16
N SER A 180 11.14 -5.42 -18.40
CA SER A 180 11.36 -3.98 -18.56
C SER A 180 12.80 -3.61 -18.21
N LEU A 181 13.33 -4.14 -17.11
CA LEU A 181 14.74 -3.97 -16.72
C LEU A 181 15.69 -4.57 -17.76
N GLU A 182 15.37 -5.75 -18.30
CA GLU A 182 16.14 -6.37 -19.38
C GLU A 182 16.12 -5.54 -20.68
N ASN A 183 14.99 -4.93 -21.02
CA ASN A 183 14.91 -4.05 -22.20
C ASN A 183 15.70 -2.76 -21.98
N LEU A 184 15.66 -2.19 -20.77
CA LEU A 184 16.44 -1.02 -20.41
C LEU A 184 17.95 -1.27 -20.53
N SER A 185 18.43 -2.45 -20.11
CA SER A 185 19.87 -2.79 -20.20
C SER A 185 20.37 -2.99 -21.64
N LYS A 186 19.47 -3.20 -22.60
CA LYS A 186 19.77 -3.30 -24.04
C LYS A 186 19.78 -1.94 -24.76
N CYS A 187 19.45 -0.85 -24.05
CA CYS A 187 19.45 0.50 -24.62
C CYS A 187 20.89 1.04 -24.70
N ASN A 188 21.35 1.32 -25.93
CA ASN A 188 22.75 1.62 -26.22
C ASN A 188 23.06 3.12 -26.36
N THR A 189 22.02 3.97 -26.37
CA THR A 189 22.16 5.43 -26.41
C THR A 189 21.38 6.05 -25.26
N ASP A 190 21.79 7.25 -24.82
CA ASP A 190 21.08 7.96 -23.75
C ASP A 190 19.64 8.28 -24.15
N GLU A 191 19.37 8.68 -25.39
CA GLU A 191 18.00 8.89 -25.90
C GLU A 191 17.14 7.62 -25.84
N SER A 192 17.68 6.47 -26.27
CA SER A 192 16.94 5.21 -26.18
C SER A 192 16.68 4.78 -24.74
N ARG A 193 17.63 5.05 -23.84
CA ARG A 193 17.52 4.76 -22.42
C ARG A 193 16.44 5.63 -21.77
N GLU A 194 16.46 6.94 -22.00
CA GLU A 194 15.43 7.85 -21.47
C GLU A 194 14.04 7.51 -22.00
N ALA A 195 13.88 7.26 -23.30
CA ALA A 195 12.60 6.82 -23.87
C ALA A 195 12.09 5.51 -23.24
N MET A 196 13.00 4.56 -22.96
CA MET A 196 12.66 3.32 -22.29
C MET A 196 12.25 3.55 -20.83
N ARG A 197 12.96 4.41 -20.09
CA ARG A 197 12.60 4.78 -18.71
C ARG A 197 11.20 5.36 -18.65
N ASP A 198 10.86 6.30 -19.54
CA ASP A 198 9.52 6.89 -19.61
C ASP A 198 8.43 5.84 -19.90
N GLN A 199 8.71 4.91 -20.83
CA GLN A 199 7.81 3.79 -21.11
C GLN A 199 7.61 2.89 -19.88
N ILE A 200 8.68 2.62 -19.13
CA ILE A 200 8.64 1.79 -17.92
C ILE A 200 7.79 2.46 -16.85
N ILE A 201 7.95 3.76 -16.64
CA ILE A 201 7.14 4.52 -15.68
C ILE A 201 5.66 4.47 -16.06
N SER A 202 5.33 4.76 -17.32
CA SER A 202 3.93 4.68 -17.80
C SER A 202 3.34 3.29 -17.57
N HIS A 203 4.09 2.23 -17.88
CA HIS A 203 3.63 0.87 -17.68
C HIS A 203 3.48 0.49 -16.20
N ALA A 204 4.38 0.97 -15.34
CA ALA A 204 4.32 0.72 -13.91
C ALA A 204 3.08 1.36 -13.28
N VAL A 205 2.85 2.65 -13.57
CA VAL A 205 1.67 3.40 -13.13
C VAL A 205 0.39 2.70 -13.57
N ASP A 206 0.28 2.30 -14.84
CA ASP A 206 -0.93 1.62 -15.32
C ASP A 206 -1.12 0.22 -14.72
N LYS A 207 -0.03 -0.49 -14.43
CA LYS A 207 -0.10 -1.84 -13.85
C LYS A 207 -0.38 -1.83 -12.34
N GLY A 208 0.02 -0.78 -11.63
CA GLY A 208 0.12 -0.80 -10.18
C GLY A 208 1.29 -1.65 -9.68
N PHE A 209 1.17 -2.17 -8.46
CA PHE A 209 2.19 -2.98 -7.79
C PHE A 209 3.53 -2.26 -7.63
N TRP A 210 3.48 -0.99 -7.20
CA TRP A 210 4.65 -0.13 -6.98
C TRP A 210 5.80 -0.83 -6.27
N SER A 211 5.53 -1.62 -5.22
CA SER A 211 6.59 -2.31 -4.47
C SER A 211 7.33 -3.35 -5.32
N VAL A 212 6.67 -3.97 -6.30
CA VAL A 212 7.34 -4.88 -7.24
C VAL A 212 8.34 -4.13 -8.11
N TRP A 213 7.95 -2.97 -8.64
CA TRP A 213 8.84 -2.14 -9.47
C TRP A 213 10.03 -1.62 -8.68
N MET A 214 9.80 -1.11 -7.48
CA MET A 214 10.87 -0.70 -6.55
C MET A 214 11.82 -1.84 -6.22
N THR A 215 11.31 -3.06 -6.02
CA THR A 215 12.18 -4.21 -5.72
C THR A 215 12.99 -4.66 -6.93
N VAL A 216 12.40 -4.72 -8.12
CA VAL A 216 13.10 -5.18 -9.33
C VAL A 216 14.17 -4.18 -9.76
N PHE A 217 13.92 -2.88 -9.60
CA PHE A 217 14.84 -1.80 -9.98
C PHE A 217 15.69 -1.29 -8.80
N LYS A 218 15.81 -2.06 -7.71
CA LYS A 218 16.51 -1.64 -6.47
C LYS A 218 17.96 -1.15 -6.68
N ASP A 219 18.61 -1.57 -7.76
CA ASP A 219 20.00 -1.23 -8.09
C ASP A 219 20.10 -0.05 -9.09
N ASP A 220 18.98 0.60 -9.44
CA ASP A 220 18.90 1.78 -10.32
C ASP A 220 18.24 2.96 -9.57
N PRO A 221 19.03 3.82 -8.87
CA PRO A 221 18.51 4.95 -8.10
C PRO A 221 17.67 5.95 -8.90
N ASP A 222 17.98 6.15 -10.20
CA ASP A 222 17.19 7.04 -11.06
C ASP A 222 15.78 6.47 -11.27
N MET A 223 15.68 5.17 -11.57
CA MET A 223 14.38 4.52 -11.70
C MET A 223 13.60 4.48 -10.39
N LEU A 224 14.26 4.25 -9.25
CA LEU A 224 13.60 4.29 -7.95
C LEU A 224 12.96 5.66 -7.69
N GLN A 225 13.70 6.75 -7.92
CA GLN A 225 13.18 8.10 -7.75
C GLN A 225 11.98 8.36 -8.68
N ARG A 226 12.08 7.95 -9.95
CA ARG A 226 10.97 8.09 -10.90
C ARG A 226 9.71 7.32 -10.48
N PHE A 227 9.84 6.12 -9.90
CA PHE A 227 8.69 5.39 -9.38
C PHE A 227 8.09 6.04 -8.13
N ILE A 228 8.93 6.57 -7.23
CA ILE A 228 8.49 7.31 -6.04
C ILE A 228 7.65 8.52 -6.46
N ASP A 229 8.12 9.28 -7.45
CA ASP A 229 7.46 10.50 -7.92
C ASP A 229 6.22 10.24 -8.77
N ALA A 230 6.26 9.23 -9.64
CA ALA A 230 5.17 8.96 -10.60
C ALA A 230 3.91 8.36 -9.95
N PHE A 231 4.07 7.61 -8.86
CA PHE A 231 2.94 7.00 -8.17
C PHE A 231 2.33 8.00 -7.17
N ALA A 232 1.24 8.65 -7.58
CA ALA A 232 0.55 9.67 -6.80
C ALA A 232 0.34 9.27 -5.32
N GLY A 233 0.72 10.16 -4.40
CA GLY A 233 0.55 9.96 -2.96
C GLY A 233 1.48 8.92 -2.34
N THR A 234 2.61 8.60 -2.96
CA THR A 234 3.73 7.92 -2.27
C THR A 234 4.29 8.84 -1.19
N CYS A 235 4.59 8.29 0.00
CA CYS A 235 5.29 9.01 1.06
C CYS A 235 6.73 9.31 0.64
N LEU A 236 7.05 10.55 0.26
CA LEU A 236 8.40 10.92 -0.19
C LEU A 236 9.42 10.84 0.95
N ASP A 237 9.05 11.28 2.16
CA ASP A 237 9.91 11.25 3.36
C ASP A 237 10.20 9.83 3.88
N CYS A 238 9.72 8.80 3.17
CA CYS A 238 10.00 7.40 3.44
C CYS A 238 11.21 6.88 2.63
N PHE A 239 11.86 7.72 1.82
CA PHE A 239 13.00 7.32 0.99
C PHE A 239 14.16 8.33 1.09
N ASP A 240 15.39 7.83 0.98
CA ASP A 240 16.58 8.69 0.83
C ASP A 240 16.74 9.18 -0.62
N ILE A 241 17.77 10.01 -0.86
CA ILE A 241 18.07 10.58 -2.19
C ILE A 241 18.42 9.52 -3.26
N SER A 242 18.69 8.28 -2.87
CA SER A 242 18.98 7.16 -3.78
C SER A 242 17.75 6.27 -3.96
N GLY A 243 16.61 6.64 -3.39
CA GLY A 243 15.38 5.84 -3.41
C GLY A 243 15.38 4.65 -2.43
N ASN A 244 16.36 4.54 -1.53
CA ASN A 244 16.36 3.48 -0.53
C ASN A 244 15.32 3.79 0.56
N PRO A 245 14.61 2.76 1.08
CA PRO A 245 13.65 2.98 2.14
C PRO A 245 14.32 3.40 3.45
N ILE A 246 13.78 4.44 4.08
CA ILE A 246 14.16 4.91 5.41
C ILE A 246 12.93 4.99 6.32
N PRO A 247 13.13 5.06 7.66
CA PRO A 247 12.04 5.26 8.59
C PRO A 247 11.22 6.51 8.33
N ARG A 248 9.89 6.35 8.23
CA ARG A 248 8.97 7.48 8.13
C ARG A 248 9.08 8.32 9.40
N GLN A 249 9.10 9.64 9.26
CA GLN A 249 9.12 10.53 10.42
C GLN A 249 7.94 10.25 11.37
N LYS A 250 8.23 9.99 12.65
CA LYS A 250 7.25 9.57 13.69
C LYS A 250 6.57 8.22 13.43
N GLY A 251 6.96 7.51 12.39
CA GLY A 251 6.62 6.12 12.15
C GLY A 251 7.56 5.18 12.91
N ARG A 252 7.24 3.89 12.86
CA ARG A 252 8.06 2.83 13.45
C ARG A 252 9.06 2.25 12.47
N LEU A 253 8.76 2.37 11.17
CA LEU A 253 9.53 1.85 10.05
C LEU A 253 9.62 2.82 8.91
#